data_AF-A0A087UFU4-F1
#
_entry.id   AF-A0A087UFU4-F1
#
_cell.length_a   1.000
_cell.length_b   1.000
_cell.length_c   1.000
_cell.angle_alpha   90.00
_cell.angle_beta   90.00
_cell.angle_gamma   90.00
#
_symmetry.space_group_name_H-M   'P 1'
#
loop_
_entity.id
_entity.type
_entity.pdbx_description
1 polymer ?
#
loop_
_entity_poly.entity_id
_entity_poly.type
_entity_poly.pdbx_seq_one_letter_code
_entity_poly.pdbx_strand_id
1 'polypeptide(L)'
;MADGGFSVEGQENEQEILSKRLYLCQFLCALSILREGGHFVCKLFDLFTPFSVGLVYLMYHAFEKICIFKPNTSRPANSERYLICKWRKENTKDICDYMFEVNCYFEKFWGLTSDKDIVEIVPLYLLKENKDFFNYIKESNNKIGTR
;
A
#
# COMPACT_ATOMS: atom_id res chain seq x y z
N MET A 1 6.78 9.04 -8.72
CA MET A 1 5.57 8.31 -9.16
C MET A 1 5.95 6.85 -9.29
N ALA A 2 5.02 5.93 -9.05
CA ALA A 2 5.22 4.50 -9.25
C ALA A 2 3.95 3.86 -9.84
N ASP A 3 4.11 2.98 -10.81
CA ASP A 3 3.00 2.41 -11.61
C ASP A 3 3.19 0.91 -11.88
N GLY A 4 3.75 0.21 -10.89
CA GLY A 4 4.06 -1.21 -11.00
C GLY A 4 2.80 -2.07 -11.17
N GLY A 5 2.89 -3.08 -12.03
CA GLY A 5 1.88 -4.10 -12.24
C GLY A 5 2.41 -5.20 -13.15
N PHE A 6 1.81 -6.38 -13.08
CA PHE A 6 2.14 -7.53 -13.90
C PHE A 6 0.86 -8.32 -14.22
N SER A 7 0.92 -9.23 -15.20
CA SER A 7 -0.24 -10.04 -15.57
C SER A 7 -0.59 -11.01 -14.44
N VAL A 8 -1.88 -11.07 -14.11
CA VAL A 8 -2.48 -12.01 -13.15
C VAL A 8 -3.64 -12.75 -13.81
N GLU A 9 -3.51 -13.01 -15.11
CA GLU A 9 -4.55 -13.66 -15.93
C GLU A 9 -4.99 -14.99 -15.29
N GLY A 10 -6.30 -15.13 -15.06
CA GLY A 10 -6.90 -16.29 -14.38
C GLY A 10 -6.86 -16.23 -12.84
N GLN A 11 -6.23 -15.21 -12.25
CA GLN A 11 -6.14 -14.96 -10.81
C GLN A 11 -6.42 -13.49 -10.47
N GLU A 12 -7.32 -12.84 -11.20
CA GLU A 12 -7.59 -11.40 -11.10
C GLU A 12 -8.05 -10.99 -9.68
N ASN A 13 -8.81 -11.86 -9.02
CA ASN A 13 -9.29 -11.64 -7.65
C ASN A 13 -8.16 -11.69 -6.59
N GLU A 14 -7.00 -12.26 -6.93
CA GLU A 14 -5.84 -12.38 -6.04
C GLU A 14 -4.80 -11.29 -6.32
N GLN A 15 -5.08 -10.36 -7.24
CA GLN A 15 -4.13 -9.35 -7.70
C GLN A 15 -3.52 -8.52 -6.55
N GLU A 16 -4.32 -8.18 -5.54
CA GLU A 16 -3.82 -7.49 -4.34
C GLU A 16 -2.74 -8.30 -3.62
N ILE A 17 -3.02 -9.58 -3.38
CA ILE A 17 -2.15 -10.48 -2.63
C ILE A 17 -0.86 -10.72 -3.42
N LEU A 18 -0.98 -11.01 -4.72
CA LEU A 18 0.16 -11.21 -5.61
C LEU A 18 1.02 -9.94 -5.72
N SER A 19 0.40 -8.75 -5.70
CA SER A 19 1.10 -7.47 -5.83
C SER A 19 1.64 -6.91 -4.50
N LYS A 20 1.38 -7.54 -3.36
CA LYS A 20 1.63 -6.94 -2.04
C LYS A 20 3.10 -6.56 -1.80
N ARG A 21 4.04 -7.41 -2.25
CA ARG A 21 5.48 -7.12 -2.13
C ARG A 21 5.89 -5.97 -3.05
N LEU A 22 5.26 -5.86 -4.22
CA LEU A 22 5.46 -4.72 -5.12
C LEU A 22 4.93 -3.41 -4.51
N TYR A 23 3.80 -3.43 -3.79
CA TYR A 23 3.32 -2.26 -3.05
C TYR A 23 4.35 -1.79 -2.01
N LEU A 24 4.85 -2.72 -1.20
CA LEU A 24 5.90 -2.46 -0.21
C LEU A 24 7.13 -1.81 -0.86
N CYS A 25 7.67 -2.41 -1.92
CA CYS A 25 8.88 -1.90 -2.57
C CYS A 25 8.67 -0.52 -3.21
N GLN A 26 7.50 -0.24 -3.80
CA GLN A 26 7.19 1.08 -4.35
C GLN A 26 7.14 2.15 -3.25
N PHE A 27 6.56 1.83 -2.08
CA PHE A 27 6.48 2.75 -0.94
C PHE A 27 7.85 2.95 -0.29
N LEU A 28 8.61 1.87 -0.10
CA LEU A 28 9.99 1.91 0.40
C LEU A 28 10.88 2.78 -0.50
N CYS A 29 10.79 2.61 -1.82
CA CYS A 29 11.53 3.43 -2.77
C CYS A 29 11.16 4.92 -2.61
N ALA A 30 9.86 5.23 -2.49
CA ALA A 30 9.40 6.60 -2.27
C ALA A 30 10.00 7.23 -1.01
N LEU A 31 9.97 6.52 0.13
CA LEU A 31 10.55 7.01 1.38
C LEU A 31 12.08 7.13 1.35
N SER A 32 12.75 6.29 0.54
CA SER A 32 14.21 6.29 0.42
C SER A 32 14.75 7.46 -0.41
N ILE A 33 14.02 7.91 -1.44
CA ILE A 33 14.55 8.87 -2.42
C ILE A 33 13.86 10.23 -2.40
N LEU A 34 12.64 10.33 -1.87
CA LEU A 34 11.94 11.61 -1.85
C LEU A 34 12.59 12.54 -0.83
N ARG A 35 12.89 13.76 -1.27
CA ARG A 35 13.17 14.87 -0.35
C ARG A 35 11.98 15.14 0.56
N GLU A 36 12.25 15.77 1.69
CA GLU A 36 11.22 16.33 2.57
C GLU A 36 10.33 17.31 1.78
N GLY A 37 9.03 17.36 2.12
CA GLY A 37 8.03 18.11 1.38
C GLY A 37 7.71 17.54 -0.01
N GLY A 38 8.37 16.46 -0.45
CA GLY A 38 8.12 15.78 -1.72
C GLY A 38 6.73 15.13 -1.81
N HIS A 39 6.29 14.85 -3.03
CA HIS A 39 5.01 14.20 -3.31
C HIS A 39 5.21 12.81 -3.90
N PHE A 40 4.24 11.93 -3.66
CA PHE A 40 4.23 10.58 -4.19
C PHE A 40 2.86 10.22 -4.74
N VAL A 41 2.85 9.47 -5.84
CA VAL A 41 1.63 8.89 -6.43
C VAL A 41 1.99 7.46 -6.81
N CYS A 42 1.20 6.50 -6.35
CA CYS A 42 1.42 5.08 -6.58
C CYS A 42 0.14 4.41 -7.06
N LYS A 43 0.22 3.65 -8.15
CA LYS A 43 -0.84 2.71 -8.52
C LYS A 43 -0.92 1.59 -7.48
N LEU A 44 -2.14 1.23 -7.13
CA LEU A 44 -2.52 0.07 -6.32
C LEU A 44 -3.75 -0.60 -6.97
N PHE A 45 -4.03 -1.83 -6.56
CA PHE A 45 -5.28 -2.52 -6.85
C PHE A 45 -6.16 -2.49 -5.60
N ASP A 46 -6.81 -3.60 -5.25
CA ASP A 46 -7.58 -3.69 -4.01
C ASP A 46 -6.74 -3.44 -2.75
N LEU A 47 -7.44 -3.01 -1.70
CA LEU A 47 -6.90 -2.67 -0.38
C LEU A 47 -7.76 -3.32 0.71
N PHE A 48 -8.06 -4.61 0.56
CA PHE A 48 -8.89 -5.36 1.50
C PHE A 48 -8.07 -6.04 2.59
N THR A 49 -6.80 -6.35 2.32
CA THR A 49 -5.96 -7.11 3.26
C THR A 49 -5.39 -6.21 4.37
N PRO A 50 -5.20 -6.74 5.60
CA PRO A 50 -4.52 -6.03 6.68
C PRO A 50 -3.10 -5.59 6.29
N PHE A 51 -2.39 -6.39 5.49
CA PHE A 51 -1.08 -6.03 4.97
C PHE A 51 -1.11 -4.74 4.12
N SER A 52 -1.96 -4.69 3.09
CA SER A 52 -2.07 -3.52 2.22
C SER A 52 -2.55 -2.28 2.98
N VAL A 53 -3.54 -2.43 3.86
CA VAL A 53 -4.03 -1.31 4.69
C VAL A 53 -2.94 -0.86 5.68
N GLY A 54 -2.15 -1.78 6.24
CA GLY A 54 -0.99 -1.47 7.07
C GLY A 54 0.06 -0.65 6.32
N LEU A 55 0.34 -0.97 5.06
CA LEU A 55 1.23 -0.16 4.21
C LEU A 55 0.69 1.26 4.03
N VAL A 56 -0.60 1.41 3.72
CA VAL A 56 -1.24 2.73 3.58
C VAL A 56 -1.21 3.49 4.91
N TYR A 57 -1.36 2.81 6.05
CA TYR A 57 -1.26 3.41 7.39
C TYR A 57 0.15 3.96 7.68
N LEU A 58 1.20 3.24 7.29
CA LEU A 58 2.56 3.76 7.40
C LEU A 58 2.77 4.99 6.51
N MET A 59 2.22 4.99 5.29
CA MET A 59 2.26 6.15 4.41
C MET A 59 1.43 7.34 4.93
N TYR A 60 0.31 7.08 5.61
CA TYR A 60 -0.47 8.09 6.32
C TYR A 60 0.36 8.82 7.39
N HIS A 61 1.24 8.09 8.09
CA HIS A 61 2.15 8.71 9.06
C HIS A 61 3.32 9.44 8.40
N ALA A 62 3.83 8.93 7.28
CA ALA A 62 4.99 9.48 6.59
C ALA A 62 4.72 10.74 5.74
N PHE A 63 3.47 11.08 5.47
CA PHE A 63 3.08 12.25 4.67
C PHE A 63 2.07 13.13 5.41
N GLU A 64 2.05 14.43 5.10
CA GLU A 64 1.11 15.38 5.71
C GLU A 64 -0.35 15.11 5.31
N LYS A 65 -0.58 14.73 4.04
CA LYS A 65 -1.90 14.33 3.55
C LYS A 65 -1.80 13.16 2.61
N ILE A 66 -2.76 12.25 2.69
CA ILE A 66 -2.94 11.18 1.71
C ILE A 66 -4.39 11.13 1.21
N CYS A 67 -4.59 10.59 0.01
CA CYS A 67 -5.91 10.18 -0.45
C CYS A 67 -5.84 8.99 -1.40
N ILE A 68 -6.91 8.21 -1.45
CA ILE A 68 -7.13 7.16 -2.44
C ILE A 68 -8.05 7.72 -3.53
N PHE A 69 -7.63 7.59 -4.78
CA PHE A 69 -8.34 8.15 -5.92
C PHE A 69 -8.30 7.22 -7.13
N LYS A 70 -9.47 6.96 -7.71
CA LYS A 70 -9.62 6.28 -9.01
C LYS A 70 -9.97 7.33 -10.07
N PRO A 71 -9.02 7.72 -10.95
CA PRO A 71 -9.28 8.70 -12.01
C PRO A 71 -10.21 8.12 -13.08
N ASN A 72 -10.96 8.97 -13.78
CA ASN A 72 -11.85 8.55 -14.87
C ASN A 72 -11.11 7.92 -16.07
N THR A 73 -9.80 8.18 -16.19
CA THR A 73 -8.95 7.55 -17.21
C THR A 73 -8.56 6.12 -16.86
N SER A 74 -8.75 5.69 -15.62
CA SER A 74 -8.68 4.28 -15.22
C SER A 74 -9.97 3.58 -15.59
N ARG A 75 -9.90 2.34 -16.09
CA ARG A 75 -11.10 1.59 -16.51
C ARG A 75 -12.05 1.44 -15.31
N PRO A 76 -13.36 1.70 -15.46
CA PRO A 76 -14.28 1.68 -14.32
C PRO A 76 -14.38 0.31 -13.67
N ALA A 77 -14.39 -0.77 -14.46
CA ALA A 77 -14.62 -2.14 -14.02
C ALA A 77 -13.36 -2.88 -13.49
N ASN A 78 -12.26 -2.18 -13.21
CA ASN A 78 -11.05 -2.81 -12.63
C ASN A 78 -10.74 -2.27 -11.24
N SER A 79 -9.90 -3.01 -10.50
CA SER A 79 -9.50 -2.65 -9.14
C SER A 79 -8.46 -1.53 -9.04
N GLU A 80 -7.99 -1.01 -10.17
CA GLU A 80 -6.94 0.02 -10.21
C GLU A 80 -7.40 1.31 -9.52
N ARG A 81 -6.57 1.80 -8.60
CA ARG A 81 -6.69 3.07 -7.90
C ARG A 81 -5.31 3.62 -7.59
N TYR A 82 -5.23 4.88 -7.19
CA TYR A 82 -3.98 5.53 -6.85
C TYR A 82 -3.99 6.02 -5.41
N LEU A 83 -2.91 5.73 -4.69
CA LEU A 83 -2.59 6.42 -3.45
C LEU A 83 -1.80 7.69 -3.80
N ILE A 84 -2.33 8.84 -3.42
CA ILE A 84 -1.71 10.15 -3.60
C ILE A 84 -1.24 10.62 -2.23
N CYS A 85 0.06 10.81 -2.05
CA CYS A 85 0.66 11.31 -0.82
C CYS A 85 1.29 12.68 -1.07
N LYS A 86 0.97 13.66 -0.21
CA LYS A 86 1.46 15.02 -0.32
C LYS A 86 2.33 15.39 0.87
N TRP A 87 3.49 15.97 0.54
CA TRP A 87 4.47 16.51 1.46
C TRP A 87 4.99 15.45 2.44
N ARG A 88 6.06 14.74 2.04
CA ARG A 88 6.76 13.81 2.93
C ARG A 88 7.22 14.57 4.18
N LYS A 89 6.90 14.04 5.36
CA LYS A 89 7.30 14.64 6.64
C LYS A 89 8.80 14.51 6.87
N GLU A 90 9.30 15.28 7.83
CA GLU A 90 10.60 15.02 8.44
C GLU A 90 10.62 13.68 9.18
N ASN A 91 11.81 13.15 9.45
CA ASN A 91 12.02 11.99 10.35
C ASN A 91 11.26 10.69 9.97
N THR A 92 11.00 10.45 8.69
CA THR A 92 10.37 9.20 8.22
C THR A 92 11.33 8.00 8.13
N LYS A 93 12.51 8.09 8.77
CA LYS A 93 13.57 7.08 8.67
C LYS A 93 13.14 5.76 9.28
N ASP A 94 12.53 5.78 10.47
CA ASP A 94 12.11 4.56 11.16
C ASP A 94 11.07 3.78 10.36
N ILE A 95 10.15 4.48 9.69
CA ILE A 95 9.16 3.86 8.79
C ILE A 95 9.86 3.24 7.58
N CYS A 96 10.84 3.94 7.01
CA CYS A 96 11.63 3.45 5.87
C CYS A 96 12.45 2.20 6.25
N ASP A 97 13.14 2.24 7.39
CA ASP A 97 13.94 1.12 7.91
C ASP A 97 13.03 -0.08 8.21
N TYR A 98 11.89 0.14 8.86
CA TYR A 98 10.91 -0.92 9.11
C TYR A 98 10.41 -1.58 7.81
N MET A 99 10.04 -0.78 6.80
CA MET A 99 9.66 -1.32 5.49
C MET A 99 10.79 -2.10 4.81
N PHE A 100 12.04 -1.63 4.97
CA PHE A 100 13.22 -2.33 4.46
C PHE A 100 13.41 -3.69 5.15
N GLU A 101 13.24 -3.76 6.47
CA GLU A 101 13.28 -5.01 7.22
C GLU A 101 12.19 -5.98 6.78
N VAL A 102 10.95 -5.52 6.63
CA VAL A 102 9.84 -6.34 6.11
C VAL A 102 10.19 -6.91 4.73
N ASN A 103 10.78 -6.12 3.83
CA ASN A 103 11.20 -6.62 2.51
C ASN A 103 12.33 -7.66 2.63
N CYS A 104 13.29 -7.46 3.53
CA CYS A 104 14.31 -8.47 3.84
C CYS A 104 13.71 -9.77 4.39
N TYR A 105 12.62 -9.70 5.17
CA TYR A 105 11.91 -10.88 5.63
C TYR A 105 11.23 -11.64 4.48
N PHE A 106 10.69 -10.95 3.47
CA PHE A 106 10.17 -11.62 2.27
C PHE A 106 11.25 -12.47 1.56
N GLU A 107 12.50 -12.00 1.52
CA GLU A 107 13.59 -12.76 0.88
C GLU A 107 13.92 -14.07 1.61
N LYS A 108 13.68 -14.15 2.92
CA LYS A 108 13.91 -15.39 3.69
C LYS A 108 12.97 -16.52 3.28
N PHE A 109 11.83 -16.19 2.67
CA PHE A 109 10.83 -17.15 2.20
C PHE A 109 10.84 -17.29 0.66
N TRP A 110 11.56 -16.42 -0.04
CA TRP A 110 11.66 -16.43 -1.49
C TRP A 110 12.47 -17.64 -1.98
N GLY A 111 11.87 -18.48 -2.84
CA GLY A 111 12.53 -19.64 -3.45
C GLY A 111 12.46 -20.94 -2.63
N LEU A 112 11.88 -20.92 -1.43
CA LEU A 112 11.50 -22.13 -0.69
C LEU A 112 10.04 -22.45 -1.00
N THR A 113 9.67 -23.73 -1.10
CA THR A 113 8.27 -24.22 -1.07
C THR A 113 7.67 -24.03 0.33
N SER A 114 7.78 -22.80 0.86
CA SER A 114 7.40 -22.45 2.21
C SER A 114 6.01 -21.82 2.18
N ASP A 115 5.04 -22.45 2.82
CA ASP A 115 3.66 -21.94 2.99
C ASP A 115 3.57 -20.74 3.97
N LYS A 116 4.71 -20.09 4.26
CA LYS A 116 4.79 -18.97 5.21
C LYS A 116 4.81 -17.65 4.48
N ASP A 117 4.02 -16.72 4.98
CA ASP A 117 3.85 -15.41 4.38
C ASP A 117 3.54 -14.33 5.44
N ILE A 118 3.85 -13.07 5.12
CA ILE A 118 3.58 -11.92 5.99
C ILE A 118 2.15 -11.41 5.72
N VAL A 119 1.26 -11.63 6.68
CA VAL A 119 -0.18 -11.31 6.56
C VAL A 119 -0.55 -9.93 7.12
N GLU A 120 0.25 -9.40 8.04
CA GLU A 120 0.08 -8.07 8.62
C GLU A 120 1.43 -7.46 9.00
N ILE A 121 1.53 -6.13 8.91
CA ILE A 121 2.71 -5.34 9.31
C ILE A 121 2.34 -4.21 10.30
N VAL A 122 1.04 -3.98 10.50
CA VAL A 122 0.52 -3.13 11.55
C VAL A 122 -0.60 -3.91 12.21
N PRO A 123 -0.55 -4.15 13.54
CA PRO A 123 -1.59 -4.86 14.26
C PRO A 123 -2.97 -4.27 13.99
N LEU A 124 -3.95 -5.13 13.70
CA LEU A 124 -5.31 -4.72 13.34
C LEU A 124 -5.97 -3.82 14.40
N TYR A 125 -5.64 -3.99 15.68
CA TYR A 125 -6.19 -3.16 16.75
C TYR A 125 -5.73 -1.69 16.62
N LEU A 126 -4.45 -1.45 16.28
CA LEU A 126 -3.93 -0.09 16.05
C LEU A 126 -4.59 0.57 14.85
N LEU A 127 -4.85 -0.19 13.78
CA LEU A 127 -5.57 0.32 12.61
C LEU A 127 -6.99 0.75 12.99
N LYS A 128 -7.68 -0.02 13.85
CA LYS A 128 -9.05 0.25 14.30
C LYS A 128 -9.15 1.36 15.34
N GLU A 129 -8.11 1.58 16.15
CA GLU A 129 -8.05 2.66 17.13
C GLU A 129 -8.09 4.04 16.45
N ASN A 130 -7.41 4.18 15.31
CA ASN A 130 -7.52 5.37 14.47
C ASN A 130 -8.81 5.33 13.63
N LYS A 131 -9.93 5.75 14.24
CA LYS A 131 -11.26 5.71 13.62
C LYS A 131 -11.35 6.50 12.32
N ASP A 132 -10.69 7.65 12.23
CA ASP A 132 -10.73 8.50 11.03
C ASP A 132 -10.08 7.80 9.84
N PHE A 133 -8.87 7.25 10.05
CA PHE A 133 -8.19 6.45 9.03
C PHE A 133 -9.00 5.20 8.67
N PHE A 134 -9.47 4.44 9.66
CA PHE A 134 -10.18 3.18 9.43
C PHE A 134 -11.48 3.39 8.67
N ASN A 135 -12.28 4.38 9.06
CA ASN A 135 -13.52 4.73 8.39
C ASN A 135 -13.25 5.21 6.96
N TYR A 136 -12.21 6.02 6.75
CA TYR A 136 -11.81 6.46 5.42
C TYR A 136 -11.48 5.27 4.48
N ILE A 137 -10.68 4.30 4.95
CA ILE A 137 -10.34 3.11 4.17
C ILE A 137 -11.61 2.31 3.83
N LYS A 138 -12.48 2.08 4.83
CA LYS A 138 -13.73 1.34 4.65
C LYS A 138 -14.65 2.01 3.63
N GLU A 139 -14.86 3.32 3.75
CA GLU A 139 -15.69 4.10 2.84
C GLU A 139 -15.09 4.14 1.43
N SER A 140 -13.78 4.33 1.31
CA SER A 140 -13.06 4.31 0.03
C SER A 140 -13.23 2.96 -0.68
N ASN A 141 -13.04 1.86 0.03
CA ASN A 141 -13.22 0.51 -0.52
C ASN A 141 -14.67 0.26 -0.97
N ASN A 142 -15.65 0.60 -0.14
CA ASN A 142 -17.07 0.44 -0.48
C ASN A 142 -17.48 1.30 -1.69
N LYS A 143 -17.00 2.55 -1.75
CA LYS A 143 -17.29 3.47 -2.85
C LYS A 143 -16.68 3.01 -4.17
N ILE A 144 -15.47 2.44 -4.15
CA ILE A 144 -14.84 1.92 -5.37
C ILE A 144 -15.48 0.60 -5.78
N GLY A 145 -15.80 -0.29 -4.83
CA GLY A 145 -16.44 -1.58 -5.12
C GLY A 145 -17.91 -1.49 -5.57
N THR A 146 -18.53 -0.31 -5.51
CA THR A 146 -19.91 -0.08 -5.99
C THR A 146 -19.99 0.67 -7.32
N ARG A 147 -18.84 1.09 -7.87
CA ARG A 147 -18.74 1.75 -9.17
C ARG A 147 -18.65 0.75 -10.30
#